data_AF-A0A975DL93-F1
#
_entry.id   AF-A0A975DL93-F1
#
_cell.length_a   1.000
_cell.length_b   1.000
_cell.length_c   1.000
_cell.angle_alpha   90.00
_cell.angle_beta   90.00
_cell.angle_gamma   90.00
#
_symmetry.space_group_name_H-M   'P 1'
#
loop_
_entity.id
_entity.type
_entity.pdbx_description
1 polymer ?
#
loop_
_entity_poly.entity_id
_entity_poly.type
_entity_poly.pdbx_seq_one_letter_code
_entity_poly.pdbx_strand_id
1 'polypeptide(L)'
;MKVKTLIAFAALTLSQTSFAAHYCNSSVEYLASEYNGVRAYTNTNGRTNDPMYIAYNDSQFSSIYASLVRAQSNGETVKIYILEEQDGDDAASCRDGVVDYIGSVHPL
;
A
#
# COMPACT_ATOMS: atom_id res chain seq x y z
N MET A 1 -42.71 -16.16 -46.55
CA MET A 1 -41.32 -16.24 -46.04
C MET A 1 -41.28 -15.64 -44.64
N LYS A 2 -40.71 -16.38 -43.68
CA LYS A 2 -40.61 -16.02 -42.27
C LYS A 2 -39.32 -15.21 -42.05
N VAL A 3 -39.38 -14.05 -41.40
CA VAL A 3 -38.16 -13.36 -40.91
C VAL A 3 -38.32 -13.18 -39.41
N LYS A 4 -37.53 -13.96 -38.66
CA LYS A 4 -37.36 -13.83 -37.22
C LYS A 4 -36.19 -12.87 -37.00
N THR A 5 -36.44 -11.68 -36.48
CA THR A 5 -35.37 -10.76 -36.09
C THR A 5 -35.03 -11.01 -34.63
N LEU A 6 -33.85 -11.58 -34.41
CA LEU A 6 -33.26 -11.85 -33.11
C LEU A 6 -32.65 -10.53 -32.57
N ILE A 7 -33.16 -9.99 -31.47
CA ILE A 7 -32.56 -8.84 -30.79
C ILE A 7 -31.58 -9.39 -29.76
N ALA A 8 -30.27 -9.25 -30.01
CA ALA A 8 -29.23 -9.61 -29.06
C ALA A 8 -28.97 -8.44 -28.11
N PHE A 9 -29.39 -8.57 -26.85
CA PHE A 9 -28.93 -7.72 -25.75
C PHE A 9 -27.54 -8.18 -25.32
N ALA A 10 -26.49 -7.45 -25.71
CA ALA A 10 -25.17 -7.62 -25.12
C ALA A 10 -25.14 -6.87 -23.79
N ALA A 11 -25.38 -7.57 -22.68
CA ALA A 11 -25.12 -7.03 -21.34
C ALA A 11 -23.61 -7.06 -21.10
N LEU A 12 -22.99 -5.88 -21.13
CA LEU A 12 -21.58 -5.71 -20.79
C LEU A 12 -21.46 -5.80 -19.26
N THR A 13 -21.12 -6.97 -18.74
CA THR A 13 -20.81 -7.12 -17.31
C THR A 13 -19.40 -6.61 -17.06
N LEU A 14 -19.26 -5.35 -16.62
CA LEU A 14 -18.01 -4.86 -16.04
C LEU A 14 -17.86 -5.53 -14.66
N SER A 15 -17.05 -6.58 -14.58
CA SER A 15 -16.59 -7.10 -13.29
C SER A 15 -15.60 -6.09 -12.71
N GLN A 16 -16.06 -5.24 -11.79
CA GLN A 16 -15.18 -4.44 -10.95
C GLN A 16 -14.54 -5.38 -9.91
N THR A 17 -13.29 -5.76 -10.11
CA THR A 17 -12.49 -6.41 -9.07
C THR A 17 -12.06 -5.32 -8.09
N SER A 18 -12.72 -5.26 -6.93
CA SER A 18 -12.26 -4.42 -5.82
C SER A 18 -10.99 -5.06 -5.26
N PHE A 19 -9.81 -4.50 -5.56
CA PHE A 19 -8.57 -4.88 -4.87
C PHE A 19 -8.72 -4.50 -3.39
N ALA A 20 -8.52 -5.47 -2.49
CA ALA A 20 -8.56 -5.22 -1.06
C ALA A 20 -7.28 -4.48 -0.65
N ALA A 21 -7.39 -3.45 0.19
CA ALA A 21 -6.20 -2.75 0.68
C ALA A 21 -5.29 -3.74 1.45
N HIS A 22 -4.05 -3.86 1.00
CA HIS A 22 -3.05 -4.72 1.62
C HIS A 22 -2.38 -4.02 2.79
N TYR A 23 -2.02 -4.79 3.82
CA TYR A 23 -1.33 -4.26 5.00
C TYR A 23 -0.35 -5.26 5.58
N CYS A 24 0.63 -4.73 6.31
CA CYS A 24 1.59 -5.50 7.09
C CYS A 24 1.63 -5.03 8.53
N ASN A 25 1.73 -6.00 9.45
CA ASN A 25 1.98 -5.74 10.85
C ASN A 25 3.50 -5.78 11.05
N SER A 26 4.12 -4.61 11.19
CA SER A 26 5.56 -4.46 11.10
C SER A 26 6.11 -3.61 12.23
N SER A 27 7.29 -3.98 12.74
CA SER A 27 8.12 -3.06 13.51
C SER A 27 8.87 -2.12 12.55
N VAL A 28 9.08 -0.88 12.96
CA VAL A 28 9.87 0.11 12.22
C VAL A 28 11.30 0.06 12.73
N GLU A 29 12.24 -0.38 11.89
CA GLU A 29 13.65 -0.52 12.28
C GLU A 29 14.40 0.80 12.07
N TYR A 30 14.17 1.44 10.92
CA TYR A 30 14.89 2.63 10.51
C TYR A 30 14.07 3.50 9.55
N LEU A 31 14.21 4.82 9.68
CA LEU A 31 13.65 5.82 8.77
C LEU A 31 14.79 6.61 8.13
N ALA A 32 14.88 6.56 6.80
CA ALA A 32 15.84 7.31 6.01
C ALA A 32 15.15 8.51 5.36
N SER A 33 15.66 9.71 5.61
CA SER A 33 15.23 10.91 4.92
C SER A 33 15.86 10.96 3.53
N GLU A 34 15.05 11.17 2.50
CA GLU A 34 15.47 11.33 1.11
C GLU A 34 15.12 12.74 0.61
N TYR A 35 15.51 13.09 -0.63
CA TYR A 35 15.30 14.46 -1.14
C TYR A 35 13.82 14.81 -1.36
N ASN A 36 12.97 13.80 -1.61
CA ASN A 36 11.55 13.92 -1.97
C ASN A 36 10.60 13.22 -0.99
N GLY A 37 11.10 12.60 0.07
CA GLY A 37 10.28 11.87 1.03
C GLY A 37 11.09 11.14 2.08
N VAL A 38 10.47 10.11 2.66
CA VAL A 38 11.07 9.26 3.68
C VAL A 38 10.90 7.80 3.29
N ARG A 39 11.98 7.04 3.38
CA ARG A 39 11.97 5.58 3.23
C ARG A 39 11.96 4.93 4.61
N ALA A 40 11.03 4.01 4.82
CA ALA A 40 10.88 3.21 6.02
C ALA A 40 11.35 1.78 5.78
N TYR A 41 12.28 1.33 6.62
CA TYR A 41 12.74 -0.04 6.68
C TYR A 41 12.03 -0.73 7.83
N THR A 42 11.28 -1.78 7.49
CA THR A 42 10.38 -2.43 8.43
C THR A 42 10.60 -3.94 8.46
N ASN A 43 10.17 -4.56 9.55
CA ASN A 43 10.32 -5.98 9.78
C ASN A 43 9.02 -6.60 10.25
N THR A 44 8.64 -7.75 9.68
CA THR A 44 7.51 -8.55 10.15
C THR A 44 8.02 -9.92 10.58
N ASN A 45 7.94 -10.20 11.89
CA ASN A 45 8.32 -11.47 12.50
C ASN A 45 9.76 -11.93 12.20
N GLY A 46 10.73 -11.02 12.33
CA GLY A 46 12.16 -11.30 12.13
C GLY A 46 12.59 -11.36 10.67
N ARG A 47 11.74 -10.93 9.74
CA ARG A 47 12.03 -10.86 8.31
C ARG A 47 11.88 -9.43 7.84
N THR A 48 12.87 -8.94 7.11
CA THR A 48 12.86 -7.61 6.50
C THR A 48 11.78 -7.56 5.41
N ASN A 49 10.99 -6.49 5.43
CA ASN A 49 10.06 -6.15 4.36
C ASN A 49 10.77 -5.34 3.28
N ASP A 50 10.12 -5.16 2.15
CA ASP A 50 10.61 -4.24 1.16
C ASP A 50 10.64 -2.81 1.72
N PRO A 51 11.53 -1.95 1.22
CA PRO A 51 11.58 -0.57 1.68
C PRO A 51 10.29 0.15 1.29
N MET A 52 9.59 0.69 2.28
CA MET A 52 8.34 1.42 2.05
C MET A 52 8.63 2.91 1.95
N TYR A 53 7.88 3.66 1.17
CA TYR A 53 8.15 5.06 0.89
C TYR A 53 6.93 5.94 1.17
N ILE A 54 7.19 7.15 1.65
CA ILE A 54 6.18 8.21 1.71
C ILE A 54 6.77 9.53 1.22
N ALA A 55 6.06 10.17 0.27
CA ALA A 55 6.48 11.42 -0.33
C ALA A 55 6.16 12.63 0.57
N TYR A 56 7.00 13.66 0.55
CA TYR A 56 6.75 14.88 1.33
C TYR A 56 5.52 15.67 0.89
N ASN A 57 5.11 15.52 -0.37
CA ASN A 57 3.90 16.15 -0.91
C ASN A 57 2.62 15.36 -0.62
N ASP A 58 2.72 14.20 0.05
CA ASP A 58 1.54 13.44 0.46
C ASP A 58 0.74 14.24 1.51
N SER A 59 -0.58 14.32 1.29
CA SER A 59 -1.48 15.08 2.17
C SER A 59 -1.51 14.58 3.63
N GLN A 60 -1.17 13.30 3.84
CA GLN A 60 -1.13 12.62 5.13
C GLN A 60 0.30 12.42 5.64
N PHE A 61 1.32 12.98 4.96
CA PHE A 61 2.74 12.83 5.29
C PHE A 61 3.01 12.99 6.79
N SER A 62 2.62 14.12 7.37
CA SER A 62 2.91 14.45 8.77
C SER A 62 2.32 13.42 9.74
N SER A 63 1.11 12.93 9.49
CA SER A 63 0.48 11.93 10.34
C SER A 63 1.13 10.55 10.21
N ILE A 64 1.45 10.13 9.00
CA ILE A 64 2.09 8.84 8.74
C ILE A 64 3.50 8.84 9.33
N TYR A 65 4.29 9.88 9.04
CA TYR A 65 5.65 10.03 9.54
C TYR A 65 5.69 10.07 11.08
N ALA A 66 4.78 10.81 11.72
CA ALA A 66 4.69 10.83 13.19
C ALA A 66 4.38 9.44 13.77
N SER A 67 3.48 8.68 13.16
CA SER A 67 3.17 7.30 13.58
C SER A 67 4.38 6.38 13.42
N LEU A 68 5.13 6.48 12.32
CA LEU A 68 6.34 5.70 12.08
C LEU A 68 7.44 6.03 13.08
N VAL A 69 7.70 7.33 13.33
CA VAL A 69 8.70 7.78 14.31
C VAL A 69 8.35 7.29 15.72
N ARG A 70 7.06 7.38 16.09
CA ARG A 70 6.59 6.87 17.37
C ARG A 70 6.80 5.36 17.47
N ALA A 71 6.42 4.61 16.45
CA ALA A 71 6.58 3.16 16.42
C ALA A 71 8.05 2.75 16.55
N GLN A 72 8.94 3.42 15.81
CA GLN A 72 10.38 3.19 15.89
C GLN A 72 10.94 3.51 17.29
N SER A 73 10.56 4.65 17.87
CA SER A 73 11.05 5.11 19.17
C SER A 73 10.60 4.21 20.31
N ASN A 74 9.38 3.68 20.22
CA ASN A 74 8.79 2.83 21.25
C ASN A 74 9.03 1.33 21.03
N GLY A 75 9.57 0.93 19.87
CA GLY A 75 9.67 -0.47 19.48
C GLY A 75 8.30 -1.14 19.29
N GLU A 76 7.28 -0.37 18.92
CA GLU A 76 5.90 -0.85 18.73
C GLU A 76 5.74 -1.49 17.34
N THR A 77 4.92 -2.54 17.25
CA THR A 77 4.44 -3.05 15.96
C THR A 77 3.24 -2.24 15.52
N VAL A 78 3.25 -1.79 14.27
CA VAL A 78 2.17 -1.01 13.66
C VAL A 78 1.60 -1.74 12.44
N LYS A 79 0.34 -1.44 12.14
CA LYS A 79 -0.30 -1.82 10.89
C LYS A 79 -0.02 -0.76 9.83
N ILE A 80 0.70 -1.14 8.79
CA ILE A 80 1.06 -0.28 7.66
C ILE A 80 0.24 -0.73 6.46
N TYR A 81 -0.62 0.14 5.94
CA TYR A 81 -1.34 -0.08 4.69
C TYR A 81 -0.50 0.42 3.53
N ILE A 82 -0.34 -0.43 2.53
CA ILE A 82 0.41 -0.14 1.31
C ILE A 82 -0.56 0.23 0.18
N LEU A 83 -0.11 1.12 -0.71
CA LEU A 83 -0.87 1.59 -1.86
C LEU A 83 -0.23 1.09 -3.14
N GLU A 84 -1.09 0.74 -4.10
CA GLU A 84 -0.69 0.57 -5.49
C GLU A 84 -0.22 1.93 -6.05
N GLU A 85 0.95 1.93 -6.67
CA GLU A 85 1.47 3.10 -7.36
C GLU A 85 0.70 3.39 -8.65
N GLN A 86 0.78 4.65 -9.11
CA GLN A 86 0.28 5.05 -10.43
C GLN A 86 1.00 4.33 -11.59
N ASP A 87 2.20 3.78 -11.32
CA ASP A 87 3.03 3.04 -12.25
C ASP A 87 2.71 1.52 -12.32
N GLY A 88 1.67 1.06 -11.60
CA GLY A 88 1.14 -0.29 -11.73
C GLY A 88 1.79 -1.33 -10.82
N ASP A 89 2.32 -0.90 -9.67
CA ASP A 89 2.66 -1.80 -8.58
C ASP A 89 1.38 -2.38 -7.97
N ASP A 90 1.33 -3.69 -7.73
CA ASP A 90 0.11 -4.38 -7.31
C ASP A 90 -0.17 -4.28 -5.80
N ALA A 91 0.76 -3.67 -5.05
CA ALA A 91 0.74 -3.56 -3.61
C ALA A 91 0.31 -4.88 -2.94
N ALA A 92 0.64 -6.02 -3.55
CA ALA A 92 0.06 -7.30 -3.15
C ALA A 92 0.69 -7.82 -1.87
N SER A 93 1.92 -7.40 -1.58
CA SER A 93 2.72 -7.92 -0.47
C SER A 93 3.82 -6.95 -0.11
N CYS A 94 4.10 -6.78 1.18
CA CYS A 94 5.26 -5.98 1.62
C CYS A 94 6.62 -6.66 1.38
N ARG A 95 6.66 -7.66 0.47
CA ARG A 95 7.75 -8.64 0.24
C ARG A 95 7.66 -9.26 -1.16
N ASP A 96 7.55 -8.45 -2.17
CA ASP A 96 7.63 -8.87 -3.57
C ASP A 96 8.92 -8.39 -4.26
N GLY A 97 9.76 -7.63 -3.55
CA GLY A 97 11.02 -7.09 -4.03
C GLY A 97 10.89 -5.70 -4.64
N VAL A 98 9.74 -5.04 -4.50
CA VAL A 98 9.46 -3.69 -5.03
C VAL A 98 9.26 -2.70 -3.88
N VAL A 99 9.50 -1.41 -4.13
CA VAL A 99 9.31 -0.36 -3.13
C VAL A 99 7.83 -0.04 -3.01
N ASP A 100 7.23 -0.36 -1.86
CA ASP A 100 5.83 -0.02 -1.58
C ASP A 100 5.63 1.45 -1.21
N TYR A 101 4.42 1.98 -1.40
CA TYR A 101 4.03 3.30 -0.91
C TYR A 101 3.12 3.21 0.30
N ILE A 102 3.39 4.03 1.31
CA ILE A 102 2.64 4.00 2.58
C ILE A 102 1.38 4.84 2.44
N GLY A 103 0.21 4.19 2.52
CA GLY A 103 -1.08 4.88 2.52
C GLY A 103 -1.55 5.29 3.91
N SER A 104 -1.31 4.45 4.92
CA SER A 104 -1.62 4.82 6.31
C SER A 104 -0.88 3.94 7.31
N VAL A 105 -0.73 4.44 8.53
CA VAL A 105 -0.07 3.73 9.63
C VAL A 105 -0.93 3.84 10.88
N HIS A 106 -1.24 2.69 11.49
CA HIS A 106 -2.09 2.59 12.67
C HIS A 106 -1.40 1.75 13.75
N PRO A 107 -1.56 2.11 15.04
CA PRO A 107 -1.25 1.20 16.14
C PRO A 107 -2.04 -0.11 16.01
N LEU A 108 -1.46 -1.21 16.49
CA LEU A 108 -2.17 -2.50 16.63
C LEU A 108 -3.13 -2.51 17.81
#